data_AF-A0A2P6SHD6-F1
#
_entry.id   AF-A0A2P6SHD6-F1
#
_cell.length_a   1.000
_cell.length_b   1.000
_cell.length_c   1.000
_cell.angle_alpha   90.00
_cell.angle_beta   90.00
_cell.angle_gamma   90.00
#
_symmetry.space_group_name_H-M   'P 1'
#
loop_
_entity.id
_entity.type
_entity.pdbx_description
1 polymer ?
#
loop_
_entity_poly.entity_id
_entity_poly.type
_entity_poly.pdbx_seq_one_letter_code
_entity_poly.pdbx_strand_id
1 'polypeptide(L)'
;MIRVGNLGSSEADAVNQNLIKETNRILAEIRSDSDPNYPDEFINGTQISNPNVTYTLGPKIGNWDMERRRWLQLNQEFPSLSWIALNTGSFLFRNCQWSLDLLDAWAPMGPKGPIREEAGKVLTANLKGRPAFKANDQSALIYLLVSQKDLWMEKVFVENSYYLHRYWAGLVDRYEEMIEKYHPGLGDERWPFVTHFVCCKPCGSYGDYPVERCLSSMEMAFNFADN
;
A
#
# COMPACT_ATOMS: atom_id res chain seq x y z
N MET A 1 22.71 17.97 55.93
CA MET A 1 22.76 16.82 55.01
C MET A 1 21.39 16.72 54.34
N ILE A 2 21.25 17.22 53.12
CA ILE A 2 19.97 17.21 52.37
C ILE A 2 20.13 16.17 51.25
N ARG A 3 19.24 15.17 51.24
CA ARG A 3 19.23 14.07 50.28
C ARG A 3 18.25 14.43 49.16
N VAL A 4 18.77 14.62 47.95
CA VAL A 4 17.99 14.86 46.73
C VAL A 4 17.53 13.50 46.19
N GLY A 5 16.21 13.30 46.09
CA GLY A 5 15.58 12.11 45.51
C GLY A 5 15.35 12.29 44.01
N ASN A 6 15.77 11.29 43.24
CA ASN A 6 15.68 11.20 41.78
C ASN A 6 14.27 10.73 41.38
N LEU A 7 13.48 11.59 40.72
CA LEU A 7 12.15 11.30 40.19
C LEU A 7 12.18 11.55 38.67
N GLY A 8 12.33 10.49 37.89
CA GLY A 8 12.40 10.62 36.42
C GLY A 8 12.33 9.32 35.59
N SER A 9 12.04 8.15 36.15
CA SER A 9 11.98 6.89 35.36
C SER A 9 10.58 6.29 35.19
N SER A 10 9.64 6.51 36.11
CA SER A 10 8.40 5.71 36.14
C SER A 10 7.41 6.01 35.03
N GLU A 11 7.34 7.24 34.52
CA GLU A 11 6.38 7.62 33.47
C GLU A 11 6.80 7.10 32.09
N ALA A 12 8.10 7.18 31.76
CA ALA A 12 8.63 6.65 30.51
C ALA A 12 8.49 5.12 30.44
N ASP A 13 8.72 4.44 31.56
CA ASP A 13 8.57 2.99 31.67
C ASP A 13 7.10 2.57 31.51
N ALA A 14 6.15 3.33 32.07
CA ALA A 14 4.71 3.07 31.91
C ALA A 14 4.21 3.31 30.48
N VAL A 15 4.70 4.36 29.81
CA VAL A 15 4.38 4.65 28.40
C VAL A 15 4.90 3.53 27.49
N ASN A 16 6.13 3.05 27.72
CA ASN A 16 6.71 1.96 26.95
C ASN A 16 5.94 0.63 27.12
N GLN A 17 5.49 0.33 28.34
CA GLN A 17 4.67 -0.86 28.60
C GLN A 17 3.28 -0.79 27.93
N ASN A 18 2.68 0.38 27.86
CA ASN A 18 1.41 0.57 27.15
C ASN A 18 1.58 0.39 25.64
N LEU A 19 2.66 0.92 25.05
CA LEU A 19 3.00 0.73 23.64
C LEU A 19 3.22 -0.74 23.29
N ILE A 20 3.94 -1.49 24.14
CA ILE A 20 4.18 -2.93 23.94
C ILE A 20 2.86 -3.72 24.02
N LYS A 21 1.99 -3.40 24.98
CA LYS A 21 0.67 -4.04 25.11
C LYS A 21 -0.21 -3.77 23.91
N GLU A 22 -0.25 -2.53 23.44
CA GLU A 22 -1.05 -2.15 22.28
C GLU A 22 -0.49 -2.80 21.00
N THR A 23 0.83 -2.83 20.84
CA THR A 23 1.49 -3.55 19.72
C THR A 23 1.13 -5.03 19.72
N ASN A 24 1.18 -5.69 20.89
CA ASN A 24 0.82 -7.10 21.01
C ASN A 24 -0.68 -7.35 20.77
N ARG A 25 -1.55 -6.40 21.14
CA ARG A 25 -2.99 -6.45 20.86
C ARG A 25 -3.25 -6.39 19.37
N ILE A 26 -2.64 -5.43 18.68
CA ILE A 26 -2.73 -5.24 17.22
C ILE A 26 -2.19 -6.48 16.50
N LEU A 27 -1.03 -7.01 16.93
CA LEU A 27 -0.45 -8.23 16.36
C LEU A 27 -1.37 -9.45 16.53
N ALA A 28 -2.04 -9.57 17.67
CA ALA A 28 -3.00 -10.65 17.91
C ALA A 28 -4.24 -10.52 17.03
N GLU A 29 -4.74 -9.30 16.83
CA GLU A 29 -5.89 -9.03 15.96
C GLU A 29 -5.58 -9.33 14.49
N ILE A 30 -4.40 -8.91 13.99
CA ILE A 30 -3.88 -9.26 12.66
C ILE A 30 -3.80 -10.77 12.47
N ARG A 31 -3.25 -11.49 13.46
CA ARG A 31 -3.14 -12.97 13.41
C ARG A 31 -4.49 -13.66 13.48
N SER A 32 -5.47 -13.07 14.16
CA SER A 32 -6.82 -13.65 14.30
C SER A 32 -7.69 -13.49 13.06
N ASP A 33 -7.38 -12.53 12.17
CA ASP A 33 -8.13 -12.31 10.93
C ASP A 33 -7.66 -13.22 9.76
N SER A 34 -6.71 -14.12 10.04
CA SER A 34 -6.19 -15.13 9.11
C SER A 34 -7.28 -16.16 8.77
N ASP A 35 -7.49 -16.41 7.48
CA ASP A 35 -8.42 -17.43 6.97
C ASP A 35 -7.92 -18.84 7.36
N PRO A 36 -8.70 -19.64 8.11
CA PRO A 36 -8.30 -21.00 8.52
C PRO A 36 -8.14 -21.99 7.35
N ASN A 37 -8.51 -21.62 6.13
CA ASN A 37 -8.28 -22.41 4.92
C ASN A 37 -7.00 -22.02 4.16
N TYR A 38 -6.17 -21.12 4.69
CA TYR A 38 -4.85 -20.86 4.12
C TYR A 38 -3.90 -21.99 4.56
N PRO A 39 -3.41 -22.85 3.66
CA PRO A 39 -2.47 -23.88 4.04
C PRO A 39 -1.14 -23.25 4.49
N ASP A 40 -0.63 -23.67 5.65
CA ASP A 40 0.75 -23.49 6.11
C ASP A 40 1.71 -24.33 5.24
N GLU A 41 1.68 -24.14 3.92
CA GLU A 41 2.64 -24.77 3.01
C GLU A 41 3.41 -23.67 2.32
N PHE A 42 4.69 -23.51 2.68
CA PHE A 42 5.83 -23.28 1.78
C PHE A 42 7.08 -22.95 2.59
N ILE A 43 7.68 -23.94 3.26
CA ILE A 43 9.14 -23.99 3.39
C ILE A 43 9.57 -25.45 3.30
N ASN A 44 9.67 -25.96 2.07
CA ASN A 44 10.56 -27.09 1.75
C ASN A 44 10.89 -27.03 0.25
N GLY A 45 11.99 -26.36 -0.08
CA GLY A 45 12.72 -26.56 -1.33
C GLY A 45 12.42 -25.57 -2.46
N THR A 46 13.15 -24.46 -2.48
CA THR A 46 13.94 -23.99 -3.66
C THR A 46 14.76 -22.77 -3.23
N GLN A 47 16.01 -22.72 -3.70
CA GLN A 47 17.00 -21.70 -3.35
C GLN A 47 16.47 -20.30 -3.69
N ILE A 48 16.18 -19.46 -2.70
CA ILE A 48 15.94 -18.03 -2.94
C ILE A 48 16.77 -17.23 -1.93
N SER A 49 17.58 -16.33 -2.48
CA SER A 49 18.46 -15.35 -1.82
C SER A 49 19.82 -15.90 -1.38
N ASN A 50 20.85 -15.59 -2.16
CA ASN A 50 22.23 -15.61 -1.68
C ASN A 50 22.34 -14.62 -0.50
N PRO A 51 22.67 -15.06 0.73
CA PRO A 51 22.70 -14.19 1.92
C PRO A 51 23.77 -13.08 1.85
N ASN A 52 24.60 -13.07 0.81
CA ASN A 52 25.62 -12.06 0.55
C ASN A 52 25.16 -10.86 -0.28
N VAL A 53 23.89 -10.82 -0.74
CA VAL A 53 23.37 -9.64 -1.45
C VAL A 53 23.05 -8.54 -0.44
N THR A 54 23.92 -7.52 -0.40
CA THR A 54 23.74 -6.35 0.45
C THR A 54 22.99 -5.27 -0.34
N TYR A 55 21.75 -4.99 0.05
CA TYR A 55 21.02 -3.83 -0.48
C TYR A 55 21.50 -2.57 0.22
N THR A 56 21.85 -1.56 -0.57
CA THR A 56 22.12 -0.21 -0.06
C THR A 56 20.92 0.67 -0.34
N LEU A 57 20.47 1.38 0.70
CA LEU A 57 19.47 2.41 0.51
C LEU A 57 20.06 3.51 -0.38
N GLY A 58 19.24 4.02 -1.30
CA GLY A 58 19.58 5.19 -2.09
C GLY A 58 19.81 6.43 -1.22
N PRO A 59 20.28 7.53 -1.84
CA PRO A 59 20.49 8.78 -1.13
C PRO A 59 19.22 9.28 -0.44
N LYS A 60 19.38 9.97 0.69
CA LYS A 60 18.26 10.56 1.41
C LYS A 60 17.54 11.60 0.53
N ILE A 61 16.24 11.42 0.36
CA ILE A 61 15.37 12.38 -0.34
C ILE A 61 15.16 13.60 0.56
N GLY A 62 15.73 14.74 0.17
CA GLY A 62 15.67 16.00 0.95
C GLY A 62 14.64 17.01 0.44
N ASN A 63 14.19 16.88 -0.81
CA ASN A 63 13.32 17.84 -1.49
C ASN A 63 11.85 17.43 -1.54
N TRP A 64 11.47 16.33 -0.88
CA TRP A 64 10.11 15.77 -0.92
C TRP A 64 9.01 16.78 -0.57
N ASP A 65 9.21 17.62 0.45
CA ASP A 65 8.22 18.65 0.82
C ASP A 65 8.02 19.74 -0.25
N MET A 66 9.06 20.01 -1.05
CA MET A 66 9.01 20.97 -2.13
C MET A 66 8.30 20.38 -3.34
N GLU A 67 8.65 19.14 -3.72
CA GLU A 67 8.00 18.41 -4.80
C GLU A 67 6.52 18.18 -4.52
N ARG A 68 6.17 17.80 -3.27
CA ARG A 68 4.78 17.65 -2.86
C ARG A 68 3.99 18.93 -3.03
N ARG A 69 4.50 20.05 -2.51
CA ARG A 69 3.81 21.35 -2.62
C ARG A 69 3.65 21.78 -4.07
N ARG A 70 4.68 21.59 -4.90
CA ARG A 70 4.61 21.88 -6.34
C ARG A 70 3.55 21.03 -7.03
N TRP A 71 3.49 19.74 -6.70
CA TRP A 71 2.49 18.84 -7.26
C TRP A 71 1.07 19.26 -6.88
N LEU A 72 0.82 19.61 -5.62
CA LEU A 72 -0.49 20.09 -5.17
C LEU A 72 -0.92 21.38 -5.89
N GLN A 73 0.03 22.29 -6.15
CA GLN A 73 -0.24 23.53 -6.89
C GLN A 73 -0.61 23.27 -8.36
N LEU A 74 0.01 22.27 -8.99
CA LEU A 74 -0.23 21.89 -10.38
C LEU A 74 -1.45 20.98 -10.56
N ASN A 75 -1.92 20.32 -9.50
CA ASN A 75 -2.99 19.33 -9.53
C ASN A 75 -4.17 19.73 -8.61
N GLN A 76 -4.67 20.96 -8.77
CA GLN A 76 -5.74 21.49 -7.90
C GLN A 76 -7.06 20.70 -7.99
N GLU A 77 -7.29 20.04 -9.13
CA GLU A 77 -8.42 19.15 -9.40
C GLU A 77 -8.33 17.81 -8.65
N PHE A 78 -7.16 17.45 -8.07
CA PHE A 78 -7.05 16.28 -7.21
C PHE A 78 -7.46 16.62 -5.76
N PRO A 79 -8.00 15.65 -4.99
CA PRO A 79 -8.24 14.25 -5.36
C PRO A 79 -9.46 14.06 -6.26
N SER A 80 -9.37 13.11 -7.20
CA SER A 80 -10.45 12.78 -8.13
C SER A 80 -11.48 11.84 -7.49
N LEU A 81 -12.75 11.98 -7.89
CA LEU A 81 -13.85 11.09 -7.48
C LEU A 81 -13.77 9.67 -8.08
N SER A 82 -12.82 9.41 -8.99
CA SER A 82 -12.64 8.06 -9.55
C SER A 82 -12.18 7.07 -8.48
N TRP A 83 -12.81 5.89 -8.39
CA TRP A 83 -12.42 4.86 -7.41
C TRP A 83 -11.07 4.19 -7.70
N ILE A 84 -10.48 4.49 -8.86
CA ILE A 84 -9.13 4.08 -9.29
C ILE A 84 -8.18 5.30 -9.42
N ALA A 85 -8.51 6.43 -8.78
CA ALA A 85 -7.68 7.64 -8.81
C ALA A 85 -6.30 7.46 -8.15
N LEU A 86 -6.18 6.51 -7.22
CA LEU A 86 -4.93 6.07 -6.60
C LEU A 86 -5.00 4.55 -6.36
N ASN A 87 -3.85 3.96 -6.03
CA ASN A 87 -3.76 2.55 -5.65
C ASN A 87 -3.17 2.41 -4.24
N THR A 88 -3.74 1.51 -3.44
CA THR A 88 -3.27 1.18 -2.09
C THR A 88 -2.55 -0.18 -2.03
N GLY A 89 -2.16 -0.75 -3.17
CA GLY A 89 -1.33 -1.96 -3.21
C GLY A 89 0.17 -1.68 -3.09
N SER A 90 0.61 -0.45 -3.41
CA SER A 90 2.00 -0.02 -3.29
C SER A 90 2.04 1.48 -3.00
N PHE A 91 2.40 1.82 -1.77
CA PHE A 91 2.43 3.20 -1.27
C PHE A 91 3.40 3.30 -0.09
N LEU A 92 3.72 4.53 0.32
CA LEU A 92 4.67 4.80 1.40
C LEU A 92 4.01 5.63 2.50
N PHE A 93 4.17 5.19 3.75
CA PHE A 93 3.89 6.02 4.92
C PHE A 93 5.17 6.54 5.53
N ARG A 94 5.20 7.84 5.83
CA ARG A 94 6.17 8.39 6.77
C ARG A 94 5.80 7.93 8.17
N ASN A 95 6.74 7.41 8.93
CA ASN A 95 6.50 7.14 10.35
C ASN A 95 6.42 8.47 11.12
N CYS A 96 5.20 8.96 11.36
CA CYS A 96 4.91 10.20 12.09
C CYS A 96 3.47 10.24 12.59
N GLN A 97 3.16 11.20 13.46
CA GLN A 97 1.83 11.37 14.05
C GLN A 97 0.73 11.52 12.99
N TRP A 98 0.98 12.29 11.93
CA TRP A 98 0.01 12.48 10.84
C TRP A 98 -0.42 11.14 10.21
N SER A 99 0.51 10.19 10.05
CA SER A 99 0.19 8.88 9.49
C SER A 99 -0.62 8.02 10.46
N LEU A 100 -0.39 8.15 11.78
CA LEU A 100 -1.21 7.48 12.80
C LEU A 100 -2.63 8.02 12.78
N ASP A 101 -2.79 9.36 12.76
CA ASP A 101 -4.10 10.01 12.71
C ASP A 101 -4.87 9.62 11.43
N LEU A 102 -4.16 9.49 10.30
CA LEU A 102 -4.75 9.04 9.05
C LEU A 102 -5.22 7.59 9.13
N LEU A 103 -4.44 6.69 9.74
CA LEU A 103 -4.83 5.30 9.93
C LEU A 103 -6.10 5.19 10.78
N ASP A 104 -6.20 5.97 11.85
CA ASP A 104 -7.40 6.04 12.70
C ASP A 104 -8.63 6.55 11.93
N ALA A 105 -8.45 7.53 11.03
CA ALA A 105 -9.52 8.05 10.19
C ALA A 105 -9.92 7.10 9.04
N TRP A 106 -9.01 6.23 8.60
CA TRP A 106 -9.21 5.31 7.48
C TRP A 106 -9.83 3.97 7.90
N ALA A 107 -9.47 3.46 9.08
CA ALA A 107 -9.93 2.20 9.65
C ALA A 107 -11.46 2.02 9.80
N PRO A 108 -12.31 3.05 10.03
CA PRO A 108 -13.72 2.86 10.39
C PRO A 108 -14.58 2.14 9.34
N MET A 109 -14.18 2.14 8.06
CA MET A 109 -14.88 1.39 7.00
C MET A 109 -14.41 -0.07 6.88
N GLY A 110 -13.45 -0.48 7.71
CA GLY A 110 -12.79 -1.77 7.71
C GLY A 110 -13.51 -2.91 8.41
N PRO A 111 -14.16 -2.76 9.58
CA PRO A 111 -14.68 -3.91 10.34
C PRO A 111 -15.65 -4.80 9.54
N LYS A 112 -15.41 -6.12 9.52
CA LYS A 112 -16.25 -7.10 8.82
C LYS A 112 -17.70 -7.07 9.35
N GLY A 113 -18.66 -7.37 8.46
CA GLY A 113 -20.09 -7.39 8.79
C GLY A 113 -20.83 -6.14 8.29
N PRO A 114 -21.91 -5.72 8.97
CA PRO A 114 -22.79 -4.64 8.50
C PRO A 114 -22.05 -3.31 8.25
N ILE A 115 -21.01 -3.01 9.04
CA ILE A 115 -20.22 -1.78 8.89
C ILE A 115 -19.58 -1.72 7.50
N ARG A 116 -18.81 -2.75 7.11
CA ARG A 116 -18.16 -2.81 5.79
C ARG A 116 -19.16 -2.88 4.63
N GLU A 117 -20.34 -3.46 4.84
CA GLU A 117 -21.40 -3.54 3.83
C GLU A 117 -22.08 -2.20 3.58
N GLU A 118 -22.49 -1.49 4.64
CA GLU A 118 -23.07 -0.15 4.52
C GLU A 118 -22.04 0.87 4.01
N ALA A 119 -20.79 0.81 4.49
CA ALA A 119 -19.71 1.62 3.95
C ALA A 119 -19.51 1.36 2.44
N GLY A 120 -19.62 0.10 1.99
CA GLY A 120 -19.55 -0.24 0.57
C GLY A 120 -20.62 0.45 -0.27
N LYS A 121 -21.85 0.57 0.24
CA LYS A 121 -22.93 1.32 -0.43
C LYS A 121 -22.63 2.81 -0.51
N VAL A 122 -22.14 3.41 0.58
CA VAL A 122 -21.71 4.82 0.62
C VAL A 122 -20.61 5.08 -0.41
N LEU A 123 -19.58 4.23 -0.45
CA LEU A 123 -18.47 4.35 -1.40
C LEU A 123 -18.94 4.21 -2.85
N THR A 124 -19.86 3.29 -3.13
CA THR A 124 -20.43 3.10 -4.49
C THR A 124 -21.24 4.30 -4.93
N ALA A 125 -21.99 4.93 -4.01
CA ALA A 125 -22.80 6.10 -4.32
C ALA A 125 -21.95 7.37 -4.57
N ASN A 126 -20.76 7.45 -3.96
CA ASN A 126 -19.93 8.67 -3.98
C ASN A 126 -18.70 8.58 -4.91
N LEU A 127 -18.25 7.39 -5.30
CA LEU A 127 -17.07 7.23 -6.15
C LEU A 127 -17.44 6.83 -7.58
N LYS A 128 -16.97 7.60 -8.55
CA LYS A 128 -17.24 7.40 -9.97
C LYS A 128 -16.66 6.07 -10.44
N GLY A 129 -17.50 5.26 -11.07
CA GLY A 129 -17.12 4.01 -11.72
C GLY A 129 -16.90 2.84 -10.77
N ARG A 130 -17.14 2.99 -9.47
CA ARG A 130 -17.01 1.91 -8.49
C ARG A 130 -18.15 0.89 -8.64
N PRO A 131 -17.88 -0.41 -8.84
CA PRO A 131 -18.92 -1.45 -8.78
C PRO A 131 -19.54 -1.58 -7.38
N ALA A 132 -20.71 -2.22 -7.31
CA ALA A 132 -21.40 -2.49 -6.05
C ALA A 132 -20.79 -3.70 -5.33
N PHE A 133 -19.98 -3.45 -4.31
CA PHE A 133 -19.43 -4.45 -3.39
C PHE A 133 -19.05 -3.81 -2.04
N LYS A 134 -18.69 -4.66 -1.07
CA LYS A 134 -18.27 -4.25 0.29
C LYS A 134 -17.15 -3.20 0.25
N ALA A 135 -17.00 -2.40 1.30
CA ALA A 135 -15.91 -1.44 1.40
C ALA A 135 -14.55 -2.13 1.25
N ASN A 136 -13.63 -1.43 0.58
CA ASN A 136 -12.23 -1.79 0.45
C ASN A 136 -11.40 -0.57 0.84
N ASP A 137 -10.16 -0.81 1.24
CA ASP A 137 -9.21 0.17 1.72
C ASP A 137 -8.93 1.26 0.65
N GLN A 138 -8.71 0.89 -0.62
CA GLN A 138 -8.46 1.85 -1.71
C GLN A 138 -9.59 2.88 -1.85
N SER A 139 -10.83 2.40 -1.93
CA SER A 139 -12.01 3.25 -2.05
C SER A 139 -12.23 4.08 -0.79
N ALA A 140 -12.01 3.51 0.40
CA ALA A 140 -12.15 4.24 1.66
C ALA A 140 -11.14 5.38 1.76
N LEU A 141 -9.89 5.17 1.32
CA LEU A 141 -8.87 6.22 1.32
C LEU A 141 -9.22 7.34 0.34
N ILE A 142 -9.62 7.00 -0.89
CA ILE A 142 -10.05 7.99 -1.88
C ILE A 142 -11.20 8.83 -1.34
N TYR A 143 -12.22 8.17 -0.76
CA TYR A 143 -13.36 8.86 -0.18
C TYR A 143 -12.96 9.78 0.97
N LEU A 144 -12.06 9.34 1.86
CA LEU A 144 -11.52 10.17 2.94
C LEU A 144 -10.79 11.41 2.40
N LEU A 145 -9.90 11.21 1.42
CA LEU A 145 -9.13 12.31 0.82
C LEU A 145 -10.03 13.31 0.07
N VAL A 146 -11.09 12.84 -0.59
CA VAL A 146 -12.06 13.71 -1.28
C VAL A 146 -12.95 14.45 -0.28
N SER A 147 -13.54 13.74 0.68
CA SER A 147 -14.50 14.31 1.63
C SER A 147 -13.87 15.23 2.67
N GLN A 148 -12.57 15.03 2.97
CA GLN A 148 -11.82 15.79 3.96
C GLN A 148 -10.51 16.35 3.36
N LYS A 149 -10.59 16.86 2.12
CA LYS A 149 -9.46 17.38 1.34
C LYS A 149 -8.57 18.32 2.15
N ASP A 150 -9.16 19.29 2.85
CA ASP A 150 -8.42 20.32 3.58
C ASP A 150 -7.63 19.78 4.79
N LEU A 151 -8.03 18.63 5.34
CA LEU A 151 -7.34 18.00 6.48
C LEU A 151 -6.17 17.12 6.03
N TRP A 152 -6.35 16.36 4.95
CA TRP A 152 -5.42 15.29 4.60
C TRP A 152 -4.52 15.61 3.42
N MET A 153 -5.03 16.29 2.39
CA MET A 153 -4.32 16.39 1.10
C MET A 153 -3.04 17.21 1.16
N GLU A 154 -2.88 18.11 2.14
CA GLU A 154 -1.67 18.93 2.29
C GLU A 154 -0.39 18.10 2.46
N LYS A 155 -0.51 16.85 2.95
CA LYS A 155 0.61 15.92 3.16
C LYS A 155 0.62 14.73 2.20
N VAL A 156 -0.32 14.66 1.26
CA VAL A 156 -0.40 13.59 0.25
C VAL A 156 0.35 14.00 -1.02
N PHE A 157 1.07 13.05 -1.60
CA PHE A 157 1.67 13.16 -2.92
C PHE A 157 1.23 11.96 -3.76
N VAL A 158 0.60 12.20 -4.91
CA VAL A 158 0.19 11.13 -5.82
C VAL A 158 1.23 11.01 -6.92
N GLU A 159 2.07 9.98 -6.81
CA GLU A 159 3.16 9.69 -7.75
C GLU A 159 2.60 9.32 -9.13
N ASN A 160 3.16 9.92 -10.19
CA ASN A 160 2.80 9.64 -11.57
C ASN A 160 3.96 9.76 -12.57
N SER A 161 5.17 10.08 -12.11
CA SER A 161 6.40 10.14 -12.90
C SER A 161 7.03 8.77 -13.12
N TYR A 162 6.74 7.81 -12.25
CA TYR A 162 7.11 6.41 -12.41
C TYR A 162 6.01 5.50 -11.87
N TYR A 163 6.08 4.22 -12.21
CA TYR A 163 5.10 3.21 -11.85
C TYR A 163 5.33 2.63 -10.46
N LEU A 164 5.10 3.44 -9.43
CA LEU A 164 4.96 2.95 -8.05
C LEU A 164 3.85 1.89 -7.94
N HIS A 165 2.84 2.03 -8.80
CA HIS A 165 1.86 1.01 -9.15
C HIS A 165 1.63 1.04 -10.67
N ARG A 166 1.58 -0.13 -11.32
CA ARG A 166 1.08 -0.27 -12.69
C ARG A 166 0.22 -1.51 -12.87
N TYR A 167 -0.90 -1.31 -13.53
CA TYR A 167 -1.79 -2.38 -13.95
C TYR A 167 -1.13 -3.30 -14.99
N TRP A 168 -1.11 -4.59 -14.69
CA TRP A 168 -0.35 -5.61 -15.41
C TRP A 168 -0.81 -5.89 -16.85
N ALA A 169 -2.12 -5.89 -17.12
CA ALA A 169 -2.65 -6.55 -18.32
C ALA A 169 -2.26 -5.89 -19.65
N GLY A 170 -1.85 -4.62 -19.64
CA GLY A 170 -1.30 -3.92 -20.81
C GLY A 170 0.22 -3.68 -20.73
N LEU A 171 0.88 -4.27 -19.73
CA LEU A 171 2.30 -4.10 -19.46
C LEU A 171 3.08 -5.36 -19.80
N VAL A 172 2.58 -6.53 -19.38
CA VAL A 172 3.30 -7.80 -19.51
C VAL A 172 3.60 -8.16 -20.95
N ASP A 173 2.69 -7.84 -21.88
CA ASP A 173 2.86 -8.09 -23.31
C ASP A 173 3.92 -7.19 -23.99
N ARG A 174 4.55 -6.27 -23.22
CA ARG A 174 5.57 -5.34 -23.71
C ARG A 174 6.96 -5.63 -23.17
N TYR A 175 7.15 -6.66 -22.35
CA TYR A 175 8.46 -6.92 -21.73
C TYR A 175 9.55 -7.19 -22.75
N GLU A 176 9.27 -7.95 -23.81
CA GLU A 176 10.24 -8.22 -24.88
C GLU A 176 10.68 -6.93 -25.57
N GLU A 177 9.73 -6.03 -25.87
CA GLU A 177 10.03 -4.71 -26.41
C GLU A 177 10.92 -3.90 -25.45
N MET A 178 10.64 -3.97 -24.14
CA MET A 178 11.39 -3.24 -23.12
C MET A 178 12.83 -3.74 -22.99
N ILE A 179 13.03 -5.06 -23.02
CA ILE A 179 14.35 -5.69 -23.00
C ILE A 179 15.17 -5.27 -24.22
N GLU A 180 14.56 -5.18 -25.41
CA GLU A 180 15.26 -4.80 -26.64
C GLU A 180 15.65 -3.32 -26.67
N LYS A 181 14.76 -2.44 -26.20
CA LYS A 181 14.90 -0.98 -26.42
C LYS A 181 15.41 -0.19 -25.23
N TYR A 182 15.24 -0.71 -24.02
CA TYR A 182 15.46 0.02 -22.78
C TYR A 182 16.35 -0.77 -21.81
N HIS A 183 16.48 -0.26 -20.60
CA HIS A 183 17.30 -0.84 -19.55
C HIS A 183 16.66 -0.60 -18.17
N PRO A 184 17.00 -1.41 -17.14
CA PRO A 184 16.51 -1.20 -15.78
C PRO A 184 16.93 0.15 -15.20
N GLY A 185 16.14 0.66 -14.26
CA GLY A 185 16.38 1.90 -13.52
C GLY A 185 15.54 3.11 -13.95
N LEU A 186 14.69 2.99 -14.97
CA LEU A 186 13.81 4.07 -15.45
C LEU A 186 12.51 4.19 -14.63
N GLY A 187 11.91 3.06 -14.26
CA GLY A 187 10.74 2.98 -13.38
C GLY A 187 9.37 3.25 -14.03
N ASP A 188 9.32 3.65 -15.30
CA ASP A 188 8.11 4.07 -16.01
C ASP A 188 7.68 3.11 -17.15
N GLU A 189 7.01 3.61 -18.20
CA GLU A 189 6.57 2.82 -19.37
C GLU A 189 7.66 2.17 -20.20
N ARG A 190 8.91 2.59 -19.99
CA ARG A 190 10.09 2.06 -20.66
C ARG A 190 10.70 0.91 -19.86
N TRP A 191 10.59 0.96 -18.53
CA TRP A 191 10.96 -0.13 -17.64
C TRP A 191 10.22 0.01 -16.30
N PRO A 192 9.13 -0.73 -16.06
CA PRO A 192 8.23 -0.49 -14.93
C PRO A 192 8.90 -0.79 -13.60
N PHE A 193 8.69 0.09 -12.60
CA PHE A 193 9.17 -0.17 -11.25
C PHE A 193 8.37 -1.28 -10.55
N VAL A 194 7.03 -1.26 -10.66
CA VAL A 194 6.14 -2.29 -10.12
C VAL A 194 5.19 -2.78 -11.20
N THR A 195 5.04 -4.09 -11.32
CA THR A 195 3.93 -4.73 -12.05
C THR A 195 2.93 -5.31 -11.05
N HIS A 196 1.74 -4.75 -10.98
CA HIS A 196 0.73 -5.14 -9.99
C HIS A 196 -0.42 -5.92 -10.66
N PHE A 197 -0.53 -7.20 -10.31
CA PHE A 197 -1.54 -8.16 -10.78
C PHE A 197 -2.89 -8.00 -10.10
N VAL A 198 -3.45 -6.79 -10.17
CA VAL A 198 -4.76 -6.46 -9.59
C VAL A 198 -5.83 -7.42 -10.11
N CYS A 199 -6.66 -7.92 -9.19
CA CYS A 199 -7.77 -8.85 -9.42
C CYS A 199 -7.42 -10.26 -9.95
N CYS A 200 -6.14 -10.64 -10.04
CA CYS A 200 -5.76 -12.01 -10.40
C CYS A 200 -6.07 -13.06 -9.32
N LYS A 201 -5.92 -12.69 -8.04
CA LYS A 201 -6.24 -13.50 -6.85
C LYS A 201 -5.75 -14.97 -6.92
N PRO A 202 -4.45 -15.23 -7.15
CA PRO A 202 -3.92 -16.58 -7.37
C PRO A 202 -4.06 -17.51 -6.16
N CYS A 203 -4.14 -16.97 -4.94
CA CYS A 203 -4.38 -17.74 -3.72
C CYS A 203 -5.86 -17.93 -3.39
N GLY A 204 -6.75 -17.16 -4.04
CA GLY A 204 -8.19 -17.21 -3.79
C GLY A 204 -8.92 -18.03 -4.85
N SER A 205 -10.21 -18.25 -4.64
CA SER A 205 -11.04 -19.07 -5.53
C SER A 205 -11.71 -18.29 -6.67
N TYR A 206 -11.67 -16.96 -6.68
CA TYR A 206 -12.39 -16.12 -7.66
C TYR A 206 -11.63 -14.84 -8.04
N GLY A 207 -10.88 -14.87 -9.13
CA GLY A 207 -10.28 -13.70 -9.78
C GLY A 207 -11.19 -13.10 -10.86
N ASP A 208 -10.91 -11.86 -11.27
CA ASP A 208 -11.66 -11.20 -12.35
C ASP A 208 -11.08 -11.55 -13.74
N TYR A 209 -9.95 -12.26 -13.77
CA TYR A 209 -9.24 -12.72 -14.96
C TYR A 209 -9.08 -14.25 -14.96
N PRO A 210 -8.93 -14.88 -16.15
CA PRO A 210 -8.59 -16.30 -16.22
C PRO A 210 -7.30 -16.61 -15.45
N VAL A 211 -7.36 -17.61 -14.57
CA VAL A 211 -6.25 -18.00 -13.69
C VAL A 211 -4.98 -18.31 -14.50
N GLU A 212 -5.12 -19.06 -15.59
CA GLU A 212 -3.99 -19.41 -16.46
C GLU A 212 -3.27 -18.17 -17.01
N ARG A 213 -4.03 -17.15 -17.46
CA ARG A 213 -3.45 -15.89 -17.96
C ARG A 213 -2.71 -15.15 -16.85
N CYS A 214 -3.28 -15.10 -15.65
CA CYS A 214 -2.64 -14.45 -14.52
C CYS A 214 -1.32 -15.14 -14.14
N LEU A 215 -1.32 -16.47 -14.01
CA LEU A 215 -0.14 -17.22 -13.61
C LEU A 215 0.98 -17.14 -14.66
N SER A 216 0.66 -17.31 -15.94
CA SER A 216 1.68 -17.18 -17.00
C SER A 216 2.25 -15.76 -17.06
N SER A 217 1.42 -14.74 -16.85
CA SER A 217 1.87 -13.36 -16.84
C SER A 217 2.69 -13.00 -15.60
N MET A 218 2.38 -13.59 -14.45
CA MET A 218 3.20 -13.47 -13.24
C MET A 218 4.57 -14.11 -13.43
N GLU A 219 4.64 -15.27 -14.08
CA GLU A 219 5.90 -15.93 -14.43
C GLU A 219 6.75 -15.06 -15.36
N MET A 220 6.13 -14.47 -16.40
CA MET A 220 6.82 -13.51 -17.27
C MET A 220 7.36 -12.30 -16.50
N ALA A 221 6.56 -11.70 -15.61
CA ALA A 221 6.98 -10.56 -14.82
C ALA A 221 8.10 -10.91 -13.82
N PHE A 222 8.05 -12.11 -13.23
CA PHE A 222 9.12 -12.62 -12.37
C PHE A 222 10.42 -12.76 -13.16
N ASN A 223 10.38 -13.44 -14.31
CA ASN A 223 11.55 -13.63 -15.16
C ASN A 223 12.10 -12.31 -15.72
N PHE A 224 11.24 -11.34 -16.05
CA PHE A 224 11.66 -10.00 -16.47
C PHE A 224 12.44 -9.25 -15.39
N ALA A 225 12.11 -9.46 -14.11
CA ALA A 225 12.78 -8.81 -12.99
C ALA A 225 14.04 -9.55 -12.51
N ASP A 226 14.12 -10.87 -12.74
CA ASP A 226 15.25 -11.72 -12.33
C ASP A 226 16.41 -11.72 -13.33
N ASN A 227 16.14 -11.42 -14.61
CA ASN A 227 17.14 -11.26 -15.68
C ASN A 227 17.94 -9.94 -15.56
#